data_AF-A0A0R3QL71-F1
#
_entry.id   AF-A0A0R3QL71-F1
#
_cell.length_a   1.000
_cell.length_b   1.000
_cell.length_c   1.000
_cell.angle_alpha   90.00
_cell.angle_beta   90.00
_cell.angle_gamma   90.00
#
_symmetry.space_group_name_H-M   'P 1'
#
loop_
_entity.id
_entity.type
_entity.pdbx_description
1 polymer ?
#
loop_
_entity_poly.entity_id
_entity_poly.type
_entity_poly.pdbx_seq_one_letter_code
_entity_poly.pdbx_strand_id
1 'polypeptide(L)'
;MYENVPMETEEKSRRKRGRACDHVRQALKRCLRESDCVQKEHRQAMDCLRSHADSVPARCFQLLDTFAQCKLSLIDNRLRTRGRKLDIPDTQTSRE
;
A
#
# COMPACT_ATOMS: atom_id res chain seq x y z
N MET A 1 -28.21 21.82 -39.16
CA MET A 1 -27.21 21.56 -40.21
C MET A 1 -26.01 22.44 -39.85
N TYR A 2 -25.00 22.03 -39.12
CA TYR A 2 -24.20 20.81 -39.13
C TYR A 2 -23.67 20.54 -37.70
N GLU A 3 -23.28 19.31 -37.48
CA GLU A 3 -23.01 18.53 -36.26
C GLU A 3 -22.69 19.15 -34.88
N ASN A 4 -23.30 18.46 -33.90
CA ASN A 4 -22.76 18.12 -32.58
C ASN A 4 -21.36 17.48 -32.67
N VAL A 5 -20.41 17.93 -31.84
CA VAL A 5 -19.41 17.03 -31.23
C VAL A 5 -19.22 17.43 -29.76
N PRO A 6 -19.85 16.75 -28.79
CA PRO A 6 -19.33 16.73 -27.43
C PRO A 6 -18.03 15.93 -27.44
N MET A 7 -16.91 16.61 -27.21
CA MET A 7 -15.58 16.00 -27.12
C MET A 7 -15.46 15.26 -25.78
N GLU A 8 -16.04 14.07 -25.70
CA GLU A 8 -15.71 13.09 -24.68
C GLU A 8 -14.59 12.17 -25.19
N THR A 9 -13.72 11.75 -24.26
CA THR A 9 -12.49 10.94 -24.42
C THR A 9 -11.32 11.77 -24.96
N GLU A 10 -10.28 12.06 -24.18
CA GLU A 10 -9.25 11.12 -23.73
C GLU A 10 -8.39 11.83 -22.66
N GLU A 11 -8.41 11.38 -21.40
CA GLU A 11 -7.18 11.16 -20.60
C GLU A 11 -7.57 10.52 -19.26
N LYS A 12 -8.10 9.30 -19.36
CA LYS A 12 -8.39 8.42 -18.23
C LYS A 12 -7.09 7.83 -17.66
N SER A 13 -6.02 8.61 -17.42
CA SER A 13 -4.81 8.06 -16.79
C SER A 13 -3.81 9.10 -16.27
N ARG A 14 -4.25 10.08 -15.48
CA ARG A 14 -3.42 10.46 -14.32
C ARG A 14 -3.71 9.46 -13.20
N ARG A 15 -3.18 8.23 -13.33
CA ARG A 15 -2.92 7.40 -12.15
C ARG A 15 -2.12 8.32 -11.23
N LYS A 16 -2.77 8.91 -10.21
CA LYS A 16 -2.13 9.86 -9.29
C LYS A 16 -0.81 9.21 -8.92
N ARG A 17 0.31 9.77 -9.38
CA ARG A 17 1.63 9.25 -9.04
C ARG A 17 1.61 9.14 -7.53
N GLY A 18 1.56 7.90 -7.02
CA GLY A 18 1.31 7.65 -5.61
C GLY A 18 2.28 8.51 -4.80
N ARG A 19 1.81 9.05 -3.68
CA ARG A 19 2.71 9.64 -2.70
C ARG A 19 3.81 8.62 -2.41
N ALA A 20 5.02 9.11 -2.18
CA ALA A 20 6.13 8.21 -1.94
C ALA A 20 5.80 7.25 -0.77
N CYS A 21 6.23 5.99 -0.89
CA CYS A 21 5.82 4.88 -0.02
C CYS A 21 4.36 4.40 -0.14
N ASP A 22 3.55 4.91 -1.09
CA ASP A 22 2.14 4.49 -1.23
C ASP A 22 1.99 3.00 -1.55
N HIS A 23 2.94 2.39 -2.26
CA HIS A 23 2.92 0.95 -2.54
C HIS A 23 3.05 0.13 -1.24
N VAL A 24 3.99 0.47 -0.36
CA VAL A 24 4.16 -0.18 0.95
C VAL A 24 2.94 0.07 1.82
N ARG A 25 2.40 1.29 1.79
CA ARG A 25 1.18 1.65 2.54
C ARG A 25 -0.01 0.79 2.11
N GLN A 26 -0.19 0.59 0.80
CA GLN A 26 -1.26 -0.24 0.26
C GLN A 26 -1.06 -1.72 0.64
N ALA A 27 0.16 -2.21 0.54
CA ALA A 27 0.50 -3.57 0.97
C ALA A 27 0.22 -3.79 2.46
N LEU A 28 0.64 -2.85 3.33
CA LEU A 28 0.38 -2.91 4.77
C LEU A 28 -1.12 -2.89 5.07
N LYS A 29 -1.89 -2.02 4.40
CA LYS A 29 -3.34 -1.96 4.55
C LYS A 29 -4.02 -3.27 4.11
N ARG A 30 -3.56 -3.86 3.01
CA ARG A 30 -4.09 -5.14 2.52
C ARG A 30 -3.79 -6.27 3.51
N CYS A 31 -2.55 -6.33 4.01
CA CYS A 31 -2.13 -7.29 5.03
C CYS A 31 -2.99 -7.20 6.30
N LEU A 32 -3.24 -6.00 6.81
CA LEU A 32 -4.07 -5.80 8.01
C LEU A 32 -5.54 -6.08 7.75
N ARG A 33 -6.04 -5.90 6.53
CA ARG A 33 -7.42 -6.24 6.18
C ARG A 33 -7.63 -7.75 6.12
N GLU A 34 -6.61 -8.50 5.71
CA GLU A 34 -6.62 -9.96 5.65
C GLU A 34 -6.36 -10.60 7.02
N SER A 35 -5.82 -9.86 7.99
CA SER A 35 -5.51 -10.41 9.30
C SER A 35 -6.75 -10.61 10.17
N ASP A 36 -6.65 -11.63 11.04
CA ASP A 36 -7.70 -12.00 11.97
C ASP A 36 -8.03 -10.88 12.97
N CYS A 37 -7.05 -10.03 13.32
CA CYS A 37 -7.30 -8.92 14.23
C CYS A 37 -8.37 -7.94 13.72
N VAL A 38 -8.37 -7.62 12.41
CA VAL A 38 -9.37 -6.71 11.84
C VAL A 38 -10.65 -7.46 11.46
N GLN A 39 -10.52 -8.71 11.00
CA GLN A 39 -11.67 -9.53 10.58
C GLN A 39 -12.51 -10.05 11.73
N LYS A 40 -11.88 -10.57 12.80
CA LYS A 40 -12.55 -11.21 13.94
C LYS A 40 -12.78 -10.25 15.09
N GLU A 41 -11.78 -9.45 15.45
CA GLU A 41 -11.88 -8.54 16.60
C GLU A 41 -12.47 -7.18 16.23
N HIS A 42 -12.64 -6.88 14.94
CA HIS A 42 -13.13 -5.58 14.43
C HIS A 42 -12.37 -4.37 15.00
N ARG A 43 -11.11 -4.57 15.39
CA ARG A 43 -10.25 -3.50 15.93
C ARG A 43 -9.68 -2.65 14.83
N GLN A 44 -9.25 -1.44 15.18
CA GLN A 44 -8.54 -0.60 14.24
C GLN A 44 -7.18 -1.21 13.92
N ALA A 45 -6.77 -1.12 12.65
CA ALA A 45 -5.51 -1.67 12.17
C ALA A 45 -4.28 -1.14 12.94
N MET A 46 -4.34 0.09 13.46
CA MET A 46 -3.28 0.65 14.31
C MET A 46 -3.25 0.03 15.71
N ASP A 47 -4.41 -0.31 16.28
CA ASP A 47 -4.47 -1.00 17.57
C ASP A 47 -3.95 -2.43 17.44
N CYS A 48 -4.29 -3.11 16.34
CA CYS A 48 -3.75 -4.43 16.02
C CYS A 48 -2.21 -4.44 15.96
N LEU A 49 -1.60 -3.40 15.40
CA LEU A 49 -0.15 -3.27 15.33
C LEU A 49 0.49 -2.89 16.67
N ARG A 50 -0.20 -2.09 17.50
CA ARG A 50 0.31 -1.63 18.81
C ARG A 50 0.21 -2.71 19.88
N SER A 51 -0.89 -3.46 19.88
CA SER A 51 -1.16 -4.48 20.89
C SER A 51 -0.40 -5.78 20.64
N HIS A 52 0.33 -5.89 19.52
CA HIS A 52 1.03 -7.12 19.10
C HIS A 52 0.14 -8.36 19.26
N ALA A 53 -1.12 -8.24 18.86
CA ALA A 53 -2.06 -9.35 19.00
C ALA A 53 -1.55 -10.53 18.17
N ASP A 54 -1.55 -11.73 18.75
CA ASP A 54 -1.14 -12.98 18.08
C ASP A 54 -1.95 -13.24 16.78
N SER A 55 -3.05 -12.50 16.60
CA SER A 55 -3.92 -12.48 15.42
C SER A 55 -3.35 -11.68 14.21
N VAL A 56 -2.18 -11.03 14.34
CA VAL A 56 -1.52 -10.32 13.22
C VAL A 56 -0.30 -11.10 12.72
N PRO A 57 -0.24 -11.47 11.43
CA PRO A 57 0.89 -12.23 10.90
C PRO A 57 2.18 -11.39 10.86
N ALA A 58 3.32 -12.05 11.09
CA ALA A 58 4.66 -11.43 11.07
C ALA A 58 4.94 -10.60 9.81
N ARG A 59 4.35 -10.99 8.66
CA ARG A 59 4.44 -10.26 7.38
C ARG A 59 3.92 -8.81 7.49
N CYS A 60 2.88 -8.56 8.28
CA CYS A 60 2.36 -7.20 8.44
C CYS A 60 3.33 -6.32 9.23
N PHE A 61 4.04 -6.89 10.22
CA PHE A 61 5.08 -6.16 10.96
C PHE A 61 6.30 -5.84 10.08
N GLN A 62 6.70 -6.76 9.19
CA GLN A 62 7.76 -6.49 8.20
C GLN A 62 7.38 -5.34 7.25
N LEU A 63 6.11 -5.30 6.80
CA LEU A 63 5.59 -4.20 5.99
C LEU A 63 5.55 -2.87 6.76
N LEU A 64 5.27 -2.90 8.06
CA LEU A 64 5.32 -1.71 8.92
C LEU A 64 6.75 -1.17 9.05
N ASP A 65 7.71 -2.04 9.35
CA ASP A 65 9.13 -1.68 9.44
C ASP A 65 9.64 -1.11 8.11
N THR A 66 9.24 -1.73 7.01
CA THR A 66 9.51 -1.25 5.66
C THR A 66 8.90 0.13 5.41
N PHE A 67 7.65 0.36 5.83
CA PHE A 67 6.98 1.63 5.67
C PHE A 67 7.66 2.73 6.50
N ALA A 68 8.08 2.41 7.73
CA ALA A 68 8.83 3.32 8.59
C ALA A 68 10.17 3.72 7.97
N GLN A 69 10.93 2.75 7.46
CA GLN A 69 12.18 3.00 6.75
C GLN A 69 11.98 3.79 5.46
N CYS A 70 10.91 3.50 4.72
CA CYS A 70 10.56 4.28 3.54
C CYS A 70 10.27 5.74 3.91
N LYS A 71 9.47 5.99 4.96
CA LYS A 71 9.19 7.35 5.45
C LYS A 71 10.46 8.07 5.92
N LEU A 72 11.35 7.36 6.62
CA LEU A 72 12.66 7.88 7.02
C LEU A 72 13.50 8.26 5.81
N SER A 73 13.52 7.44 4.75
CA SER A 73 14.26 7.74 3.51
C SER A 73 13.73 8.94 2.72
N LEU A 74 12.47 9.34 2.95
CA LEU A 74 11.92 10.57 2.37
C LEU A 74 12.40 11.82 3.09
N ILE A 75 12.66 11.71 4.40
CA ILE A 75 13.18 12.80 5.23
C ILE A 75 14.70 12.89 5.06
N ASP A 76 15.38 11.74 5.17
CA ASP A 76 16.83 11.63 5.03
C ASP A 76 17.20 11.03 3.67
N ASN A 77 17.64 11.90 2.76
CA ASN A 77 18.08 11.52 1.43
C ASN A 77 19.32 10.61 1.43
N ARG A 78 20.09 10.52 2.53
CA ARG A 78 21.23 9.58 2.63
C ARG A 78 20.77 8.12 2.60
N LEU A 79 19.55 7.86 3.10
CA LEU A 79 18.92 6.54 3.09
C LEU A 79 18.28 6.18 1.74
N ARG A 80 18.30 7.07 0.73
CA ARG A 80 17.83 6.78 -0.65
C ARG A 80 18.77 5.88 -1.44
N THR A 81 19.91 5.49 -0.88
CA THR A 81 20.91 4.71 -1.60
C THR A 81 20.67 3.20 -1.42
N ARG A 82 20.51 2.53 -2.56
CA ARG A 82 20.34 1.08 -2.78
C ARG A 82 18.89 0.61 -2.75
N GLY A 83 18.32 0.52 -3.96
CA GLY A 83 16.99 0.04 -4.23
C GLY A 83 16.65 -1.21 -3.43
N ARG A 84 15.68 -1.07 -2.53
CA ARG A 84 15.03 -2.22 -1.94
C ARG A 84 14.10 -2.79 -2.98
N LYS A 85 14.51 -3.90 -3.60
CA LYS A 85 13.55 -4.88 -4.10
C LYS A 85 12.91 -5.50 -2.85
N LEU A 86 11.88 -4.87 -2.32
CA LEU A 86 10.93 -5.65 -1.57
C LEU A 86 10.19 -6.44 -2.63
N ASP A 87 10.53 -7.71 -2.75
CA ASP A 87 9.64 -8.70 -3.34
C ASP A 87 8.41 -8.76 -2.42
N ILE A 88 7.55 -7.75 -2.52
CA ILE A 88 6.18 -7.84 -2.05
C ILE A 88 5.55 -8.73 -3.11
N PRO A 89 5.20 -10.00 -2.83
CA PRO A 89 4.38 -10.73 -3.75
C PRO A 89 3.04 -10.01 -3.76
N ASP A 90 2.86 -9.13 -4.74
CA ASP A 90 1.56 -8.80 -5.30
C ASP A 90 0.98 -10.16 -5.65
N THR A 91 0.04 -10.62 -4.83
CA THR A 91 -0.85 -11.70 -5.20
C THR A 91 -1.51 -11.22 -6.49
N GLN A 92 -1.02 -11.79 -7.59
CA GLN A 92 -1.50 -11.59 -8.94
C GLN A 92 -3.03 -11.62 -8.89
N THR A 93 -3.65 -10.51 -9.24
CA THR A 93 -4.96 -10.57 -9.89
C THR A 93 -4.76 -11.49 -11.08
N SER A 94 -5.44 -12.64 -11.02
CA SER A 94 -5.41 -13.73 -11.97
C SER A 94 -5.41 -13.24 -13.41
N ARG A 95 -4.53 -13.85 -14.22
CA ARG A 95 -4.82 -14.14 -15.62
C ARG A 95 -6.21 -14.78 -15.70
N GLU A 96 -7.11 -14.20 -16.49
CA GLU A 96 -7.93 -14.86 -17.52
C GLU A 96 -8.13 -13.86 -18.66
#